data_AF-A0A3C1E096-F1
#
_entry.id   AF-A0A3C1E096-F1
#
_cell.length_a   1.000
_cell.length_b   1.000
_cell.length_c   1.000
_cell.angle_alpha   90.00
_cell.angle_beta   90.00
_cell.angle_gamma   90.00
#
_symmetry.space_group_name_H-M   'P 1'
#
loop_
_entity.id
_entity.type
_entity.pdbx_description
1 polymer ?
#
loop_
_entity_poly.entity_id
_entity_poly.type
_entity_poly.pdbx_seq_one_letter_code
_entity_poly.pdbx_strand_id
1 'polypeptide(L)'
;MTTLAHRVVRQRGFLVSLVSAAVVFAVLVVQSVLSFLVSQLGHLGVGSSQGFQWWSFYGQQVGTVYVSFSVGVLVGLWFIAPVAAELRLAHVITRSALASAVGAVFAFLAVVVVSAVVLASEGLMGQAIFSRLTGESMLHALGAAFGTAGQEFVSATPLVILVGILLWNWLDRHPSKHHVSGIIDTA
;
A
#
# COMPACT_ATOMS: atom_id res chain seq x y z
N MET A 1 14.06 12.14 24.71
CA MET A 1 13.32 11.41 23.64
C MET A 1 13.63 11.88 22.21
N THR A 2 14.14 13.10 22.00
CA THR A 2 14.51 13.63 20.68
C THR A 2 15.78 13.01 20.07
N THR A 3 16.69 12.48 20.87
CA THR A 3 17.94 11.84 20.43
C THR A 3 17.74 10.45 19.81
N LEU A 4 16.67 9.73 20.20
CA LEU A 4 16.30 8.45 19.60
C LEU A 4 15.64 8.65 18.23
N ALA A 5 14.73 9.63 18.10
CA ALA A 5 14.14 10.00 16.81
C ALA A 5 15.20 10.39 15.78
N HIS A 6 16.22 11.15 16.21
CA HIS A 6 17.34 11.53 15.33
C HIS A 6 18.25 10.36 14.94
N ARG A 7 18.32 9.28 15.74
CA ARG A 7 19.05 8.04 15.38
C ARG A 7 18.24 7.15 14.45
N VAL A 8 16.93 7.03 14.66
CA VAL A 8 16.02 6.24 13.82
C VAL A 8 15.88 6.87 12.43
N VAL A 9 15.71 8.19 12.34
CA VAL A 9 15.70 8.90 11.04
C VAL A 9 17.08 8.90 10.38
N ARG A 10 18.17 8.74 11.15
CA ARG A 10 19.53 8.51 10.63
C ARG A 10 19.82 7.05 10.27
N GLN A 11 18.90 6.08 10.44
CA GLN A 11 19.06 4.77 9.80
C GLN A 11 18.91 4.95 8.29
N ARG A 12 20.06 4.87 7.60
CA ARG A 12 20.35 5.46 6.28
C ARG A 12 19.74 4.75 5.06
N GLY A 13 18.55 4.17 5.23
CA GLY A 13 17.74 3.59 4.15
C GLY A 13 16.44 4.36 3.87
N PHE A 14 16.07 5.32 4.71
CA PHE A 14 14.76 5.99 4.64
C PHE A 14 14.48 6.70 3.31
N LEU A 15 15.43 7.47 2.77
CA LEU A 15 15.21 8.18 1.51
C LEU A 15 15.03 7.21 0.34
N VAL A 16 15.77 6.11 0.38
CA VAL A 16 15.77 5.08 -0.66
C VAL A 16 14.45 4.30 -0.61
N SER A 17 13.97 3.95 0.58
CA SER A 17 12.65 3.32 0.78
C SER A 17 11.50 4.29 0.47
N LEU A 18 11.64 5.57 0.81
CA LEU A 18 10.67 6.62 0.48
C LEU A 18 10.53 6.78 -1.03
N VAL A 19 11.63 6.89 -1.78
CA VAL A 19 11.60 7.00 -3.24
C VAL A 19 10.98 5.74 -3.84
N SER A 20 11.35 4.55 -3.36
CA SER A 20 10.78 3.29 -3.83
C SER A 20 9.27 3.23 -3.60
N ALA A 21 8.81 3.54 -2.39
CA ALA A 21 7.39 3.59 -2.05
C ALA A 21 6.64 4.67 -2.85
N ALA A 22 7.26 5.81 -3.11
CA ALA A 22 6.69 6.88 -3.93
C ALA A 22 6.55 6.45 -5.40
N VAL A 23 7.52 5.70 -5.95
CA VAL A 23 7.41 5.12 -7.30
C VAL A 23 6.28 4.10 -7.34
N VAL A 24 6.18 3.21 -6.35
CA VAL A 24 5.06 2.25 -6.23
C VAL A 24 3.73 2.97 -6.19
N PHE A 25 3.61 4.00 -5.34
CA PHE A 25 2.40 4.82 -5.24
C PHE A 25 2.04 5.47 -6.58
N ALA A 26 3.00 6.12 -7.23
CA ALA A 26 2.79 6.82 -8.49
C ALA A 26 2.30 5.86 -9.58
N VAL A 27 2.87 4.66 -9.68
CA VAL A 27 2.42 3.67 -10.68
C VAL A 27 1.02 3.15 -10.36
N LEU A 28 0.69 2.89 -9.09
CA LEU A 28 -0.66 2.47 -8.70
C LEU A 28 -1.70 3.54 -9.03
N VAL A 29 -1.39 4.81 -8.76
CA VAL A 29 -2.26 5.94 -9.13
C VAL A 29 -2.45 6.01 -10.65
N VAL A 30 -1.37 5.91 -11.42
CA VAL A 30 -1.44 5.93 -12.89
C VAL A 30 -2.25 4.74 -13.42
N GLN A 31 -2.04 3.53 -12.89
CA GLN A 31 -2.82 2.34 -13.28
C GLN A 31 -4.31 2.51 -12.96
N SER A 32 -4.63 3.09 -11.81
CA SER A 32 -6.02 3.37 -11.42
C SER A 32 -6.69 4.39 -12.35
N VAL A 33 -5.99 5.47 -12.68
CA VAL A 33 -6.46 6.49 -13.63
C VAL A 33 -6.61 5.91 -15.05
N LEU A 34 -5.70 5.06 -15.49
CA LEU A 34 -5.82 4.42 -16.81
C LEU A 34 -6.99 3.43 -16.84
N SER A 35 -7.13 2.60 -15.80
CA SER A 35 -8.25 1.66 -15.66
C SER A 35 -9.60 2.40 -15.64
N PHE A 36 -9.63 3.57 -14.99
CA PHE A 36 -10.78 4.47 -15.04
C PHE A 36 -11.11 4.86 -16.47
N LEU A 37 -10.16 5.48 -17.17
CA LEU A 37 -10.38 6.02 -18.51
C LEU A 37 -10.84 4.92 -19.48
N VAL A 38 -10.26 3.72 -19.38
CA VAL A 38 -10.68 2.55 -20.15
C VAL A 38 -12.12 2.15 -19.82
N SER A 39 -12.50 2.11 -18.54
CA SER A 39 -13.88 1.80 -18.16
C SER A 39 -14.87 2.86 -18.67
N GLN A 40 -14.50 4.15 -18.63
CA GLN A 40 -15.33 5.24 -19.12
C GLN A 40 -15.53 5.19 -20.64
N LEU A 41 -14.47 4.88 -21.39
CA LEU A 41 -14.58 4.66 -22.84
C LEU A 41 -15.56 3.52 -23.17
N GLY A 42 -15.59 2.47 -22.34
CA GLY A 42 -16.59 1.40 -22.44
C GLY A 42 -18.03 1.86 -22.23
N HIS A 43 -18.27 2.81 -21.31
CA HIS A 43 -19.61 3.30 -20.98
C HIS A 43 -20.13 4.37 -21.96
N LEU A 44 -19.22 5.19 -22.52
CA LEU A 44 -19.56 6.15 -23.57
C LEU A 44 -20.17 5.48 -24.81
N GLY A 45 -19.81 4.22 -25.07
CA GLY A 45 -20.42 3.41 -26.14
C GLY A 45 -21.83 2.89 -25.84
N VAL A 46 -22.30 2.95 -24.59
CA VAL A 46 -23.54 2.29 -24.11
C VAL A 46 -24.62 3.31 -23.68
N GLY A 47 -24.31 4.62 -23.72
CA GLY A 47 -25.32 5.68 -23.53
C GLY A 47 -25.83 5.85 -22.10
N SER A 48 -25.05 5.50 -21.08
CA SER A 48 -25.45 5.69 -19.68
C SER A 48 -25.25 7.14 -19.21
N SER A 49 -26.32 7.74 -18.69
CA SER A 49 -26.39 9.11 -18.18
C SER A 49 -26.26 9.17 -16.64
N GLN A 50 -25.36 8.39 -16.04
CA GLN A 50 -25.12 8.50 -14.59
C GLN A 50 -24.19 9.68 -14.29
N GLY A 51 -24.70 10.64 -13.52
CA GLY A 51 -23.95 11.79 -13.05
C GLY A 51 -22.67 11.40 -12.31
N PHE A 52 -21.56 11.96 -12.76
CA PHE A 52 -20.19 11.62 -12.42
C PHE A 52 -19.81 11.96 -10.96
N GLN A 53 -20.04 11.03 -10.01
CA GLN A 53 -19.42 11.04 -8.67
C GLN A 53 -18.07 10.30 -8.65
N TRP A 54 -17.28 10.40 -9.71
CA TRP A 54 -15.99 9.72 -9.81
C TRP A 54 -15.02 10.13 -8.69
N TRP A 55 -15.01 11.42 -8.31
CA TRP A 55 -14.05 11.93 -7.32
C TRP A 55 -14.21 11.30 -5.94
N SER A 56 -15.44 10.96 -5.52
CA SER A 56 -15.66 10.31 -4.21
C SER A 56 -15.12 8.88 -4.20
N PHE A 57 -15.40 8.12 -5.25
CA PHE A 57 -14.93 6.73 -5.36
C PHE A 57 -13.40 6.65 -5.54
N TYR A 58 -12.85 7.45 -6.45
CA TYR A 58 -11.40 7.50 -6.70
C TYR A 58 -10.63 8.06 -5.51
N GLY A 59 -11.10 9.16 -4.93
CA GLY A 59 -10.49 9.77 -3.75
C GLY A 59 -10.44 8.80 -2.58
N GLN A 60 -11.53 8.06 -2.36
CA GLN A 60 -11.59 7.05 -1.30
C GLN A 60 -10.64 5.87 -1.58
N GLN A 61 -10.61 5.35 -2.81
CA GLN A 61 -9.72 4.24 -3.17
C GLN A 61 -8.24 4.63 -3.06
N VAL A 62 -7.86 5.78 -3.63
CA VAL A 62 -6.47 6.27 -3.57
C VAL A 62 -6.06 6.54 -2.12
N GLY A 63 -6.90 7.25 -1.37
CA GLY A 63 -6.59 7.63 0.01
C GLY A 63 -6.57 6.45 0.98
N THR A 64 -7.47 5.48 0.82
CA THR A 64 -7.59 4.36 1.77
C THR A 64 -6.68 3.20 1.41
N VAL A 65 -6.59 2.85 0.12
CA VAL A 65 -5.89 1.64 -0.33
C VAL A 65 -4.46 1.96 -0.74
N TYR A 66 -4.25 2.85 -1.72
CA TYR A 66 -2.91 3.06 -2.29
C TYR A 66 -1.98 3.78 -1.32
N VAL A 67 -2.44 4.82 -0.63
CA VAL A 67 -1.62 5.50 0.39
C VAL A 67 -1.21 4.52 1.48
N SER A 68 -2.16 3.75 2.02
CA SER A 68 -1.89 2.79 3.11
C SER A 68 -0.97 1.66 2.65
N PHE A 69 -1.16 1.15 1.43
CA PHE A 69 -0.29 0.15 0.83
C PHE A 69 1.14 0.68 0.68
N SER A 70 1.30 1.88 0.11
CA SER A 70 2.62 2.49 -0.08
C SER A 70 3.32 2.81 1.23
N VAL A 71 2.57 3.21 2.27
CA VAL A 71 3.10 3.37 3.63
C VAL A 71 3.57 2.02 4.18
N GLY A 72 2.80 0.95 4.01
CA GLY A 72 3.22 -0.39 4.44
C GLY A 72 4.46 -0.89 3.68
N VAL A 73 4.57 -0.63 2.37
CA VAL A 73 5.79 -0.94 1.58
C VAL A 73 6.98 -0.12 2.08
N LEU A 74 6.79 1.17 2.36
CA LEU A 74 7.82 2.03 2.95
C LEU A 74 8.32 1.46 4.28
N VAL A 75 7.41 1.10 5.18
CA VAL A 75 7.73 0.50 6.47
C VAL A 75 8.44 -0.84 6.29
N GLY A 76 7.97 -1.68 5.36
CA GLY A 76 8.58 -2.98 5.05
C GLY A 76 10.02 -2.86 4.55
N LEU A 77 10.26 -1.99 3.58
CA LEU A 77 11.60 -1.74 3.03
C LEU A 77 12.50 -0.95 3.99
N TRP A 78 11.93 -0.18 4.91
CA TRP A 78 12.72 0.62 5.85
C TRP A 78 13.13 -0.16 7.10
N PHE A 79 12.17 -0.81 7.78
CA PHE A 79 12.41 -1.47 9.07
C PHE A 79 12.71 -2.95 8.95
N ILE A 80 11.95 -3.67 8.12
CA ILE A 80 11.96 -5.12 8.14
C ILE A 80 13.10 -5.65 7.28
N ALA A 81 13.17 -5.18 6.03
CA ALA A 81 14.00 -5.79 5.01
C ALA A 81 14.62 -4.74 4.05
N PRO A 82 15.56 -3.91 4.54
CA PRO A 82 16.25 -2.96 3.68
C PRO A 82 17.06 -3.69 2.61
N VAL A 83 17.06 -3.09 1.42
CA VAL A 83 17.81 -3.59 0.26
C VAL A 83 19.24 -3.04 0.36
N ALA A 84 20.21 -3.93 0.57
CA ALA A 84 21.64 -3.61 0.50
C ALA A 84 22.25 -4.13 -0.81
N ALA A 85 23.32 -3.50 -1.29
CA ALA A 85 23.98 -3.86 -2.55
C ALA A 85 24.59 -5.27 -2.53
N GLU A 86 25.06 -5.72 -1.36
CA GLU A 86 25.79 -7.00 -1.19
C GLU A 86 24.88 -8.24 -1.25
N LEU A 87 23.55 -8.06 -1.31
CA LEU A 87 22.59 -9.16 -1.33
C LEU A 87 22.46 -9.81 -2.71
N ARG A 88 22.32 -11.14 -2.73
CA ARG A 88 21.99 -11.90 -3.95
C ARG A 88 20.58 -11.57 -4.43
N LEU A 89 20.33 -11.61 -5.74
CA LEU A 89 19.02 -11.36 -6.37
C LEU A 89 17.85 -12.09 -5.67
N ALA A 90 18.06 -13.36 -5.29
CA ALA A 90 17.04 -14.14 -4.59
C ALA A 90 16.58 -13.50 -3.26
N HIS A 91 17.49 -12.90 -2.50
CA HIS A 91 17.15 -12.22 -1.26
C HIS A 91 16.43 -10.90 -1.52
N VAL A 92 16.78 -10.18 -2.58
CA VAL A 92 16.08 -8.94 -2.98
C VAL A 92 14.62 -9.25 -3.30
N ILE A 93 14.36 -10.35 -4.01
CA ILE A 93 13.00 -10.80 -4.36
C ILE A 93 12.20 -11.14 -3.10
N THR A 94 12.75 -11.95 -2.19
CA THR A 94 12.02 -12.34 -0.96
C THR A 94 11.77 -11.16 -0.03
N ARG A 95 12.73 -10.24 0.11
CA ARG A 95 12.57 -9.01 0.90
C ARG A 95 11.50 -8.09 0.31
N SER A 96 11.48 -7.94 -1.01
CA SER A 96 10.48 -7.11 -1.71
C SER A 96 9.08 -7.73 -1.64
N ALA A 97 8.96 -9.05 -1.75
CA ALA A 97 7.71 -9.76 -1.56
C ALA A 97 7.20 -9.66 -0.11
N LEU A 98 8.11 -9.65 0.87
CA LEU A 98 7.73 -9.42 2.26
C LEU A 98 7.24 -7.98 2.47
N ALA A 99 7.89 -6.99 1.85
CA ALA A 99 7.44 -5.61 1.88
C ALA A 99 6.05 -5.41 1.22
N SER A 100 5.74 -6.12 0.14
CA SER A 100 4.40 -6.08 -0.46
C SER A 100 3.35 -6.74 0.43
N ALA A 101 3.70 -7.82 1.12
CA ALA A 101 2.81 -8.45 2.10
C ALA A 101 2.47 -7.48 3.26
N VAL A 102 3.48 -6.75 3.76
CA VAL A 102 3.27 -5.70 4.78
C VAL A 102 2.40 -4.57 4.23
N GLY A 103 2.64 -4.14 2.99
CA GLY A 103 1.76 -3.20 2.27
C GLY A 103 0.30 -3.64 2.25
N ALA A 104 0.05 -4.91 1.90
CA ALA A 104 -1.30 -5.47 1.83
C ALA A 104 -1.98 -5.53 3.20
N VAL A 105 -1.25 -5.87 4.26
CA VAL A 105 -1.77 -5.85 5.63
C VAL A 105 -2.17 -4.42 6.05
N PHE A 106 -1.37 -3.42 5.71
CA PHE A 106 -1.72 -2.03 5.99
C PHE A 106 -2.96 -1.57 5.21
N ALA A 107 -3.06 -1.93 3.93
CA ALA A 107 -4.25 -1.63 3.12
C ALA A 107 -5.51 -2.31 3.70
N PHE A 108 -5.40 -3.58 4.11
CA PHE A 108 -6.49 -4.29 4.79
C PHE A 108 -6.96 -3.52 6.03
N LEU A 109 -6.03 -3.17 6.92
CA LEU A 109 -6.36 -2.45 8.15
C LEU A 109 -7.01 -1.09 7.85
N ALA A 110 -6.52 -0.35 6.86
CA ALA A 110 -7.10 0.92 6.48
C ALA A 110 -8.55 0.77 5.96
N VAL A 111 -8.81 -0.22 5.11
CA VAL A 111 -10.17 -0.49 4.60
C VAL A 111 -11.11 -0.90 5.73
N VAL A 112 -10.65 -1.75 6.66
CA VAL A 112 -11.46 -2.15 7.83
C VAL A 112 -11.77 -0.96 8.72
N VAL A 113 -10.78 -0.10 9.00
CA VAL A 113 -10.98 1.10 9.83
C VAL A 113 -11.96 2.07 9.17
N VAL A 114 -11.78 2.35 7.87
CA VAL A 114 -12.71 3.23 7.14
C VAL A 114 -14.12 2.66 7.13
N SER A 115 -14.26 1.35 6.90
CA SER A 115 -15.58 0.70 6.93
C SER A 115 -16.21 0.80 8.32
N ALA A 116 -15.46 0.51 9.38
CA ALA A 116 -15.95 0.62 10.75
C ALA A 116 -16.37 2.05 11.12
N VAL A 117 -15.63 3.06 10.65
CA VAL A 117 -15.98 4.48 10.84
C VAL A 117 -17.26 4.84 10.09
N VAL A 118 -17.42 4.38 8.85
CA VAL A 118 -18.65 4.60 8.07
C VAL A 118 -19.85 3.96 8.80
N LEU A 119 -19.75 2.69 9.19
CA LEU A 119 -20.81 2.00 9.94
C LEU A 119 -21.13 2.71 11.27
N ALA A 120 -20.11 3.17 12.00
CA ALA A 120 -20.31 3.89 13.25
C ALA A 120 -21.00 5.25 13.01
N SER A 121 -20.64 5.96 11.94
CA SER A 121 -21.25 7.25 11.59
C SER A 121 -22.73 7.10 11.20
N GLU A 122 -23.08 6.06 10.45
CA GLU A 122 -24.47 5.74 10.09
C GLU A 122 -25.30 5.33 11.32
N GLY A 123 -24.68 4.60 12.26
CA GLY A 123 -25.29 4.27 13.56
C GLY A 123 -25.57 5.49 14.43
N LEU A 124 -24.62 6.42 14.51
CA LEU A 124 -24.75 7.66 15.28
C LEU A 124 -25.78 8.64 14.67
N MET A 125 -25.95 8.64 13.34
CA MET A 125 -26.97 9.43 12.65
C MET A 125 -28.39 8.83 12.74
N GLY A 126 -28.59 7.79 13.57
CA GLY A 126 -29.90 7.23 13.87
C GLY A 126 -30.47 6.28 12.80
N GLN A 127 -29.69 5.94 11.76
CA GLN A 127 -30.10 5.00 10.72
C GLN A 127 -29.81 3.54 11.07
N ALA A 128 -28.87 3.26 11.98
CA ALA A 128 -28.59 1.91 12.44
C ALA A 128 -28.65 1.82 13.98
N ILE A 129 -29.83 1.50 14.50
CA ILE A 129 -29.97 0.97 15.86
C ILE A 129 -29.16 -0.33 15.89
N PHE A 130 -28.15 -0.43 16.76
CA PHE A 130 -27.29 -1.59 17.00
C PHE A 130 -28.06 -2.94 16.94
N SER A 131 -28.15 -3.48 15.73
CA SER A 131 -28.96 -4.64 15.36
C SER A 131 -28.03 -5.72 14.81
N ARG A 132 -28.45 -6.99 14.79
CA ARG A 132 -27.72 -8.10 14.14
C ARG A 132 -27.23 -7.76 12.72
N LEU A 133 -27.92 -6.86 12.01
CA LEU A 133 -27.54 -6.30 10.70
C LEU A 133 -26.17 -5.58 10.70
N THR A 134 -25.73 -4.99 11.82
CA THR A 134 -24.38 -4.39 11.96
C THR A 134 -23.27 -5.45 12.02
N GLY A 135 -23.56 -6.63 12.57
CA GLY A 135 -22.61 -7.75 12.58
C GLY A 135 -22.41 -8.35 11.19
N GLU A 136 -23.49 -8.55 10.44
CA GLU A 136 -23.44 -9.07 9.06
C GLU A 136 -22.76 -8.10 8.08
N SER A 137 -23.06 -6.81 8.18
CA SER A 137 -22.40 -5.78 7.38
C SER A 137 -20.91 -5.66 7.70
N MET A 138 -20.51 -5.81 8.96
CA MET A 138 -19.10 -5.85 9.35
C MET A 138 -18.37 -7.08 8.80
N LEU A 139 -19.00 -8.26 8.84
CA LEU A 139 -18.44 -9.48 8.24
C LEU A 139 -18.29 -9.34 6.72
N HIS A 140 -19.29 -8.74 6.06
CA HIS A 140 -19.20 -8.44 4.63
C HIS A 140 -18.08 -7.45 4.31
N ALA A 141 -17.94 -6.38 5.11
CA ALA A 141 -16.86 -5.41 4.98
C ALA A 141 -15.48 -6.04 5.20
N LEU A 142 -15.33 -6.95 6.17
CA LEU A 142 -14.10 -7.71 6.39
C LEU A 142 -13.77 -8.61 5.19
N GLY A 143 -14.76 -9.30 4.63
CA GLY A 143 -14.59 -10.11 3.43
C GLY A 143 -14.17 -9.27 2.22
N ALA A 144 -14.81 -8.11 2.01
CA ALA A 144 -14.46 -7.16 0.96
C ALA A 144 -13.06 -6.57 1.16
N ALA A 145 -12.71 -6.21 2.40
CA ALA A 145 -11.38 -5.71 2.75
C ALA A 145 -10.30 -6.75 2.47
N PHE A 146 -10.55 -8.02 2.83
CA PHE A 146 -9.64 -9.12 2.57
C PHE A 146 -9.47 -9.37 1.07
N GLY A 147 -10.57 -9.38 0.31
CA GLY A 147 -10.54 -9.52 -1.15
C GLY A 147 -9.75 -8.38 -1.81
N THR A 148 -9.99 -7.14 -1.38
CA THR A 148 -9.28 -5.96 -1.88
C THR A 148 -7.78 -6.04 -1.58
N ALA A 149 -7.41 -6.32 -0.33
CA ALA A 149 -6.01 -6.44 0.07
C ALA A 149 -5.29 -7.60 -0.63
N GLY A 150 -5.98 -8.73 -0.82
CA GLY A 150 -5.45 -9.88 -1.55
C GLY A 150 -5.24 -9.57 -3.04
N GLN A 151 -6.19 -8.88 -3.67
CA GLN A 151 -6.04 -8.44 -5.06
C GLN A 151 -4.87 -7.47 -5.22
N GLU A 152 -4.75 -6.47 -4.34
CA GLU A 152 -3.62 -5.52 -4.35
C GLU A 152 -2.29 -6.22 -4.08
N PHE A 153 -2.25 -7.21 -3.18
CA PHE A 153 -1.06 -8.02 -2.98
C PHE A 153 -0.64 -8.71 -4.28
N VAL A 154 -1.55 -9.40 -4.96
CA VAL A 154 -1.25 -10.14 -6.19
C VAL A 154 -0.86 -9.21 -7.34
N SER A 155 -1.56 -8.09 -7.52
CA SER A 155 -1.32 -7.14 -8.62
C SER A 155 -0.07 -6.29 -8.39
N ALA A 156 0.19 -5.84 -7.16
CA ALA A 156 1.28 -4.92 -6.85
C ALA A 156 2.59 -5.63 -6.50
N THR A 157 2.57 -6.91 -6.08
CA THR A 157 3.81 -7.64 -5.72
C THR A 157 4.84 -7.68 -6.86
N PRO A 158 4.50 -8.00 -8.12
CA PRO A 158 5.47 -7.97 -9.22
C PRO A 158 6.13 -6.59 -9.38
N LEU A 159 5.34 -5.52 -9.16
CA LEU A 159 5.81 -4.15 -9.24
C LEU A 159 6.74 -3.80 -8.08
N VAL A 160 6.40 -4.18 -6.84
CA VAL A 160 7.27 -3.97 -5.67
C VAL A 160 8.58 -4.74 -5.82
N ILE A 161 8.55 -5.96 -6.35
CA ILE A 161 9.75 -6.75 -6.67
C ILE A 161 10.59 -6.03 -7.73
N LEU A 162 9.97 -5.55 -8.81
CA LEU A 162 10.69 -4.81 -9.86
C LEU A 162 11.36 -3.56 -9.31
N VAL A 163 10.65 -2.77 -8.48
CA VAL A 163 11.21 -1.59 -7.82
C VAL A 163 12.38 -1.99 -6.91
N GLY A 164 12.26 -3.07 -6.15
CA GLY A 164 13.34 -3.60 -5.32
C GLY A 164 14.58 -4.03 -6.12
N ILE A 165 14.39 -4.67 -7.29
CA ILE A 165 15.49 -5.06 -8.19
C ILE A 165 16.15 -3.82 -8.81
N LEU A 166 15.38 -2.83 -9.27
CA LEU A 166 15.90 -1.58 -9.81
C LEU A 166 16.68 -0.81 -8.75
N LEU A 167 16.17 -0.79 -7.52
CA LEU A 167 16.83 -0.20 -6.37
C LEU A 167 18.17 -0.89 -6.08
N TRP A 168 18.17 -2.23 -6.06
CA TRP A 168 19.37 -3.03 -5.87
C TRP A 168 20.42 -2.75 -6.94
N ASN A 169 20.04 -2.74 -8.22
CA ASN A 169 20.95 -2.43 -9.33
C ASN A 169 21.50 -0.99 -9.24
N TRP A 170 20.68 -0.04 -8.80
CA TRP A 170 21.13 1.33 -8.56
C TRP A 170 22.16 1.41 -7.42
N LEU A 171 21.92 0.70 -6.31
CA LEU A 171 22.81 0.64 -5.15
C LEU A 171 24.12 -0.09 -5.45
N ASP A 172 24.10 -1.12 -6.30
CA ASP A 172 25.28 -1.84 -6.77
C ASP A 172 26.20 -0.90 -7.57
N ARG A 173 25.62 -0.04 -8.42
CA ARG A 173 26.35 0.98 -9.19
C ARG A 173 26.76 2.21 -8.38
N HIS A 174 26.07 2.50 -7.29
CA HIS A 174 26.33 3.65 -6.41
C HIS A 174 26.55 3.18 -4.97
N PRO A 175 27.67 2.48 -4.70
CA PRO A 175 27.91 1.87 -3.41
C PRO A 175 27.92 2.94 -2.31
N SER A 176 27.01 2.75 -1.36
CA SER A 176 26.95 3.53 -0.14
C SER A 176 28.21 3.30 0.69
N LYS A 177 28.85 4.37 1.16
CA LYS A 177 29.99 4.30 2.11
C LYS A 177 29.61 3.74 3.48
N HIS A 178 28.34 3.41 3.72
CA HIS A 178 27.80 3.05 5.02
C HIS A 178 27.06 1.71 4.95
N HIS A 179 27.28 0.86 5.95
CA HIS A 179 26.65 -0.44 6.07
C HIS A 179 25.13 -0.28 6.34
N VAL A 180 24.30 -0.99 5.57
CA VAL A 180 22.84 -1.00 5.70
C VAL A 180 22.44 -2.36 6.26
N SER A 181 21.82 -2.39 7.45
CA SER A 181 21.39 -3.61 8.13
C SER A 181 19.96 -3.44 8.62
N GLY A 182 19.10 -4.42 8.36
CA GLY A 182 17.71 -4.46 8.82
C GLY A 182 17.52 -5.29 10.08
N ILE A 183 16.29 -5.29 10.62
CA ILE A 183 15.94 -6.13 11.79
C ILE A 183 16.21 -7.61 11.52
N ILE A 184 15.90 -8.10 10.30
CA ILE A 184 16.14 -9.49 9.90
C ILE A 184 17.65 -9.82 9.82
N ASP A 185 18.52 -8.82 9.64
CA ASP A 185 19.97 -9.04 9.58
C ASP A 185 20.63 -9.07 10.97
N THR A 186 19.90 -8.65 12.02
CA THR A 186 20.39 -8.57 13.39
C THR A 186 19.80 -9.61 14.35
N ALA A 187 18.78 -10.35 13.89
CA ALA A 187 18.11 -11.42 14.63
C ALA A 187 18.74 -12.78 14.33
#